data_AF-A0A6L2PIC5-F1
#
_entry.id   AF-A0A6L2PIC5-F1
#
_cell.length_a   1.000
_cell.length_b   1.000
_cell.length_c   1.000
_cell.angle_alpha   90.00
_cell.angle_beta   90.00
_cell.angle_gamma   90.00
#
_symmetry.space_group_name_H-M   'P 1'
#
loop_
_entity.id
_entity.type
_entity.pdbx_description
1 polymer ?
#
loop_
_entity_poly.entity_id
_entity_poly.type
_entity_poly.pdbx_seq_one_letter_code
_entity_poly.pdbx_strand_id
1 'polypeptide(L)'
;MLAGKRDAEQEREAQEWIELVLGEKFPPGEAYEDVIRDGQVLCKLMNKISPGSIGKINTTGGQFKMMENINQFQQALKNYGVADVDVFQTVDLWEKKDIAQVTTTLFALGRTTYRHPEWPGPYLGPKPSEECKREFTEEQLRAGETIIGLQAGQNKGATQAGQNLGAGRKILLGNLLLSVTFQIIPLILEHQKLLALGRKLNIDATVSVARLHSAGNINEHQNSKLVESS
;
A
#
# COMPACT_ATOMS: atom_id res chain seq x y z
N MET A 1 -8.85 5.40 -27.86
CA MET A 1 -7.46 5.85 -27.72
C MET A 1 -7.33 6.58 -26.39
N LEU A 2 -6.76 5.95 -25.37
CA LEU A 2 -6.63 6.49 -24.00
C LEU A 2 -5.28 7.21 -23.84
N ALA A 3 -5.00 8.20 -24.68
CA ALA A 3 -3.75 8.97 -24.66
C ALA A 3 -3.68 10.03 -23.53
N GLY A 4 -4.61 10.01 -22.56
CA GLY A 4 -4.73 11.04 -21.52
C GLY A 4 -4.20 10.67 -20.13
N LYS A 5 -3.63 9.47 -19.94
CA LYS A 5 -3.12 9.01 -18.64
C LYS A 5 -1.60 8.89 -18.54
N ARG A 6 -0.90 8.68 -19.66
CA ARG A 6 0.55 8.50 -19.68
C ARG A 6 1.24 9.85 -19.73
N ASP A 7 2.26 10.02 -18.91
CA ASP A 7 3.15 11.17 -18.89
C ASP A 7 4.55 10.69 -19.28
N ALA A 8 4.99 11.05 -20.48
CA ALA A 8 6.27 10.62 -21.02
C ALA A 8 7.46 11.10 -20.18
N GLU A 9 7.31 12.24 -19.48
CA GLU A 9 8.35 12.76 -18.62
C GLU A 9 8.47 11.92 -17.34
N GLN A 10 7.34 11.53 -16.75
CA GLN A 10 7.34 10.62 -15.59
C GLN A 10 7.88 9.23 -15.93
N GLU A 11 7.56 8.70 -17.11
CA GLU A 11 8.10 7.42 -17.57
C GLU A 11 9.62 7.50 -17.78
N ARG A 12 10.10 8.61 -18.35
CA ARG A 12 11.53 8.88 -18.49
C ARG A 12 12.23 9.00 -17.13
N GLU A 13 11.64 9.74 -16.20
CA GLU A 13 12.19 9.89 -14.83
C GLU A 13 12.23 8.53 -14.10
N ALA A 14 11.16 7.73 -14.21
CA ALA A 14 11.12 6.39 -13.64
C ALA A 14 12.18 5.47 -14.27
N GLN A 15 12.35 5.51 -15.60
CA GLN A 15 13.40 4.78 -16.29
C GLN A 15 14.79 5.20 -15.79
N GLU A 16 15.10 6.50 -15.80
CA GLU A 16 16.38 7.03 -15.36
C GLU A 16 16.69 6.61 -13.92
N TRP A 17 15.70 6.64 -13.03
CA TRP A 17 15.84 6.17 -11.66
C TRP A 17 16.16 4.67 -11.58
N ILE A 18 15.45 3.82 -12.33
CA ILE A 18 15.73 2.37 -12.36
C ILE A 18 17.17 2.12 -12.84
N GLU A 19 17.59 2.80 -13.90
CA GLU A 19 18.94 2.68 -14.45
C GLU A 19 20.01 3.11 -13.44
N LEU A 20 19.78 4.19 -12.69
CA LEU A 20 20.68 4.67 -11.64
C LEU A 20 20.78 3.68 -10.47
N VAL A 21 19.66 3.08 -10.05
CA VAL A 21 19.64 2.08 -8.96
C VAL A 21 20.36 0.80 -9.38
N LEU A 22 20.14 0.34 -10.61
CA LEU A 22 20.75 -0.90 -11.10
C LEU A 22 22.20 -0.71 -11.55
N GLY A 23 22.56 0.50 -12.00
CA GLY A 23 23.84 0.78 -12.64
C GLY A 23 23.94 0.26 -14.08
N GLU A 24 22.80 -0.06 -14.71
CA GLU A 24 22.72 -0.54 -16.10
C GLU A 24 21.69 0.28 -16.89
N LYS A 25 21.97 0.54 -18.18
CA LYS A 25 21.06 1.28 -19.08
C LYS A 25 20.06 0.33 -19.73
N PHE A 26 18.84 0.83 -19.97
CA PHE A 26 17.87 0.11 -20.80
C PHE A 26 18.41 -0.03 -22.23
N PRO A 27 18.05 -1.12 -22.94
CA PRO A 27 18.49 -1.31 -24.32
C PRO A 27 18.07 -0.13 -25.21
N PRO A 28 18.96 0.38 -26.07
CA PRO A 28 18.63 1.50 -26.94
C PRO A 28 17.55 1.11 -27.95
N GLY A 29 16.54 1.97 -28.11
CA GLY A 29 15.46 1.77 -29.07
C GLY A 29 14.30 0.91 -28.56
N GLU A 30 14.39 0.35 -27.36
CA GLU A 30 13.28 -0.36 -26.71
C GLU A 30 12.37 0.61 -25.96
N ALA A 31 11.06 0.35 -25.98
CA ALA A 31 10.10 1.14 -25.22
C ALA A 31 10.20 0.81 -23.73
N TYR A 32 10.04 1.82 -22.88
CA TYR A 32 10.06 1.70 -21.42
C TYR A 32 9.24 0.50 -20.91
N GLU A 33 7.98 0.40 -21.34
CA GLU A 33 7.08 -0.66 -20.89
C GLU A 33 7.45 -2.07 -21.40
N ASP A 34 8.21 -2.17 -22.50
CA ASP A 34 8.65 -3.46 -23.05
C ASP A 34 9.84 -4.02 -22.25
N VAL A 35 10.75 -3.14 -21.81
CA VAL A 35 11.92 -3.53 -21.01
C VAL A 35 11.53 -4.05 -19.63
N ILE A 36 10.52 -3.45 -19.00
CA ILE A 36 10.06 -3.89 -17.66
C ILE A 36 8.98 -4.98 -17.72
N ARG A 37 8.46 -5.31 -18.91
CA ARG A 37 7.26 -6.14 -19.10
C ARG A 37 7.34 -7.52 -18.48
N ASP A 38 8.53 -8.12 -18.51
CA ASP A 38 8.75 -9.48 -18.07
C ASP A 38 9.00 -9.62 -16.56
N GLY A 39 9.01 -8.49 -15.85
CA GLY A 39 9.22 -8.38 -14.42
C GLY A 39 10.66 -8.60 -13.96
N GLN A 40 11.61 -8.96 -14.84
CA GLN A 40 12.99 -9.25 -14.42
C GLN A 40 13.69 -8.00 -13.89
N VAL A 41 13.60 -6.90 -14.65
CA VAL A 41 14.18 -5.60 -14.25
C VAL A 41 13.57 -5.11 -12.93
N LEU A 42 12.25 -5.25 -12.77
CA LEU A 42 11.53 -4.87 -11.54
C LEU A 42 11.97 -5.72 -10.34
N CYS A 43 12.15 -7.03 -10.52
CA CYS A 43 12.64 -7.89 -9.45
C CYS A 43 14.09 -7.56 -9.06
N LYS A 44 14.97 -7.28 -10.04
CA LYS A 44 16.34 -6.82 -9.76
C LYS A 44 16.34 -5.50 -9.00
N LEU A 45 15.50 -4.54 -9.41
CA LEU A 45 15.34 -3.25 -8.75
C LEU A 45 14.97 -3.44 -7.28
N MET A 46 13.96 -4.28 -7.01
CA MET A 46 13.53 -4.55 -5.65
C MET A 46 14.63 -5.21 -4.81
N ASN A 47 15.39 -6.15 -5.38
CA ASN A 47 16.53 -6.76 -4.70
C ASN A 47 17.71 -5.80 -4.47
N LYS A 48 17.83 -4.70 -5.23
CA LYS A 48 18.79 -3.63 -4.90
C LYS A 48 18.32 -2.79 -3.72
N ILE A 49 17.03 -2.46 -3.69
CA ILE A 49 16.42 -1.64 -2.63
C ILE A 49 16.29 -2.41 -1.31
N SER A 50 15.85 -3.66 -1.39
CA SER A 50 15.65 -4.57 -0.26
C SER A 50 16.30 -5.92 -0.61
N PRO A 51 17.58 -6.12 -0.25
CA PRO A 51 18.31 -7.34 -0.57
C PRO A 51 17.63 -8.60 -0.04
N GLY A 52 17.44 -9.59 -0.92
CA GLY A 52 16.82 -10.87 -0.58
C GLY A 52 15.29 -10.84 -0.52
N SER A 53 14.64 -9.73 -0.87
CA SER A 53 13.17 -9.62 -0.93
C SER A 53 12.54 -10.57 -1.96
N ILE A 54 13.26 -10.85 -3.05
CA ILE A 54 12.81 -11.75 -4.11
C ILE A 54 13.86 -12.84 -4.33
N GLY A 55 13.51 -14.08 -3.97
CA GLY A 55 14.45 -15.20 -3.97
C GLY A 55 14.88 -15.67 -5.36
N LYS A 56 13.92 -16.02 -6.24
CA LYS A 56 14.20 -16.56 -7.58
C LYS A 56 13.50 -15.77 -8.68
N ILE A 57 14.31 -15.07 -9.48
CA ILE A 57 13.86 -14.38 -10.68
C ILE A 57 13.89 -15.37 -11.86
N ASN A 58 12.77 -15.52 -12.56
CA ASN A 58 12.70 -16.33 -13.76
C ASN A 58 13.28 -15.55 -14.95
N THR A 59 14.36 -16.04 -15.55
CA THR A 59 15.03 -15.39 -16.69
C THR A 59 14.67 -15.99 -18.04
N THR A 60 14.10 -17.20 -18.03
CA THR A 60 13.67 -17.94 -19.23
C THR A 60 12.34 -18.63 -18.96
N GLY A 61 11.68 -19.07 -20.02
CA GLY A 61 10.41 -19.79 -19.96
C GLY A 61 9.27 -19.03 -20.63
N GLY A 62 8.06 -19.57 -20.49
CA GLY A 62 6.86 -18.99 -21.10
C GLY A 62 6.26 -17.83 -20.30
N GLN A 63 5.21 -17.25 -20.84
CA GLN A 63 4.43 -16.14 -20.25
C GLN A 63 4.13 -16.29 -18.76
N PHE A 64 3.74 -17.50 -18.31
CA PHE A 64 3.43 -17.75 -16.90
C PHE A 64 4.60 -17.42 -15.96
N LYS A 65 5.85 -17.68 -16.38
CA LYS A 65 7.05 -17.41 -15.60
C LYS A 65 7.35 -15.91 -15.47
N MET A 66 7.03 -15.14 -16.50
CA MET A 66 7.19 -13.70 -16.48
C MET A 66 6.10 -13.03 -15.64
N MET A 67 4.86 -13.52 -15.72
CA MET A 67 3.80 -13.11 -14.78
C MET A 67 4.14 -13.43 -13.33
N GLU A 68 4.80 -14.57 -13.08
CA GLU A 68 5.29 -14.93 -11.74
C GLU A 68 6.31 -13.91 -11.21
N ASN A 69 7.22 -13.39 -12.04
CA ASN A 69 8.13 -12.31 -11.64
C ASN A 69 7.36 -11.05 -11.22
N ILE A 70 6.37 -10.62 -12.02
CA ILE A 70 5.53 -9.45 -11.71
C ILE A 70 4.83 -9.64 -10.36
N ASN A 71 4.26 -10.82 -10.12
CA ASN A 71 3.59 -11.13 -8.86
C ASN A 71 4.55 -11.12 -7.66
N GLN A 72 5.79 -11.61 -7.83
CA GLN A 72 6.82 -11.54 -6.79
C GLN A 72 7.21 -10.09 -6.49
N PHE A 73 7.36 -9.25 -7.52
CA PHE A 73 7.61 -7.82 -7.36
C PHE A 73 6.48 -7.13 -6.58
N GLN A 74 5.22 -7.36 -6.95
CA GLN A 74 4.06 -6.81 -6.24
C GLN A 74 4.02 -7.20 -4.76
N GLN A 75 4.33 -8.46 -4.43
CA GLN A 75 4.40 -8.91 -3.04
C GLN A 75 5.54 -8.21 -2.28
N ALA A 76 6.71 -8.08 -2.90
CA ALA A 76 7.84 -7.41 -2.30
C ALA A 76 7.58 -5.91 -2.07
N LEU A 77 6.88 -5.22 -2.97
CA LEU A 77 6.43 -3.83 -2.78
C LEU A 77 5.58 -3.66 -1.50
N LYS A 78 4.59 -4.54 -1.32
CA LYS A 78 3.71 -4.51 -0.14
C LYS A 78 4.48 -4.78 1.14
N ASN A 79 5.36 -5.78 1.12
CA ASN A 79 6.21 -6.11 2.26
C ASN A 79 7.18 -4.98 2.61
N TYR A 80 7.63 -4.21 1.61
CA TYR A 80 8.46 -3.03 1.79
C TYR A 80 7.68 -1.81 2.30
N GLY A 81 6.34 -1.84 2.27
CA GLY A 81 5.48 -0.80 2.84
C GLY A 81 4.85 0.16 1.81
N VAL A 82 4.86 -0.20 0.53
CA VAL A 82 4.02 0.47 -0.48
C VAL A 82 2.56 0.09 -0.23
N ALA A 83 1.66 1.08 -0.26
CA ALA A 83 0.24 0.85 0.01
C ALA A 83 -0.41 0.01 -1.10
N ASP A 84 -1.27 -0.94 -0.72
CA ASP A 84 -1.95 -1.84 -1.65
C ASP A 84 -2.69 -1.13 -2.80
N VAL A 85 -3.26 0.04 -2.51
CA VAL A 85 -3.98 0.87 -3.51
C VAL A 85 -3.05 1.43 -4.59
N ASP A 86 -1.77 1.60 -4.27
CA ASP A 86 -0.77 2.12 -5.20
C ASP A 86 -0.12 1.01 -6.03
N VAL A 87 -0.40 -0.27 -5.76
CA VAL A 87 0.22 -1.42 -6.45
C VAL A 87 -0.58 -1.78 -7.71
N PHE A 88 0.05 -1.64 -8.88
CA PHE A 88 -0.52 -2.02 -10.17
C PHE A 88 -0.86 -3.52 -10.25
N GLN A 89 -1.80 -3.87 -11.12
CA GLN A 89 -2.21 -5.25 -11.38
C GLN A 89 -1.40 -5.87 -12.53
N THR A 90 -1.24 -7.19 -12.55
CA THR A 90 -0.40 -7.87 -13.55
C THR A 90 -0.82 -7.59 -15.00
N VAL A 91 -2.12 -7.38 -15.23
CA VAL A 91 -2.67 -7.02 -16.56
C VAL A 91 -2.24 -5.61 -17.01
N ASP A 92 -2.00 -4.70 -16.07
CA ASP A 92 -1.65 -3.30 -16.35
C ASP A 92 -0.31 -3.24 -17.07
N LEU A 93 0.64 -4.07 -16.65
CA LEU A 93 1.96 -4.19 -17.26
C LEU A 93 1.99 -5.24 -18.38
N TRP A 94 1.57 -6.47 -18.11
CA TRP A 94 1.75 -7.58 -19.05
C TRP A 94 0.97 -7.38 -20.36
N GLU A 95 -0.27 -6.90 -20.27
CA GLU A 95 -1.10 -6.56 -21.44
C GLU A 95 -1.05 -5.07 -21.78
N LYS A 96 -0.21 -4.29 -21.09
CA LYS A 96 -0.08 -2.84 -21.24
C LYS A 96 -1.42 -2.10 -21.10
N LYS A 97 -2.30 -2.57 -20.20
CA LYS A 97 -3.64 -1.97 -19.99
C LYS A 97 -3.57 -0.59 -19.34
N ASP A 98 -2.64 -0.39 -18.40
CA ASP A 98 -2.49 0.87 -17.69
C ASP A 98 -1.02 1.09 -17.24
N ILE A 99 -0.16 1.45 -18.19
CA ILE A 99 1.27 1.76 -17.93
C ILE A 99 1.44 2.98 -17.01
N ALA A 100 0.47 3.90 -16.99
CA ALA A 100 0.48 5.03 -16.07
C ALA A 100 0.38 4.58 -14.61
N GLN A 101 -0.45 3.56 -14.32
CA GLN A 101 -0.53 2.95 -12.99
C GLN A 101 0.79 2.28 -12.60
N VAL A 102 1.46 1.58 -13.53
CA VAL A 102 2.78 0.97 -13.27
C VAL A 102 3.82 2.03 -12.88
N THR A 103 3.85 3.14 -13.62
CA THR A 103 4.73 4.27 -13.34
C THR A 103 4.40 4.90 -11.99
N THR A 104 3.12 5.11 -11.68
CA THR A 104 2.66 5.61 -10.38
C THR A 104 3.12 4.72 -9.23
N THR A 105 3.06 3.38 -9.40
CA THR A 105 3.58 2.43 -8.41
C THR A 105 5.08 2.60 -8.17
N LEU A 106 5.87 2.86 -9.22
CA LEU A 106 7.31 3.11 -9.06
C LEU A 106 7.61 4.41 -8.31
N PHE A 107 6.84 5.47 -8.55
CA PHE A 107 6.92 6.69 -7.73
C PHE A 107 6.46 6.45 -6.28
N ALA A 108 5.50 5.55 -6.04
CA ALA A 108 5.12 5.15 -4.68
C ALA A 108 6.22 4.36 -3.97
N LEU A 109 6.93 3.47 -4.69
CA LEU A 109 8.13 2.79 -4.20
C LEU A 109 9.24 3.80 -3.89
N GLY A 110 9.56 4.69 -4.82
CA GLY A 110 10.55 5.76 -4.67
C GLY A 110 10.29 6.61 -3.43
N ARG A 111 9.05 7.08 -3.25
CA ARG A 111 8.64 7.82 -2.05
C ARG A 111 8.74 6.97 -0.77
N THR A 112 8.46 5.67 -0.87
CA THR A 112 8.56 4.76 0.28
C THR A 112 9.99 4.63 0.76
N THR A 113 10.99 4.63 -0.13
CA THR A 113 12.41 4.53 0.26
C THR A 113 12.88 5.64 1.21
N TYR A 114 12.25 6.83 1.23
CA TYR A 114 12.57 7.87 2.23
C TYR A 114 12.28 7.45 3.68
N ARG A 115 11.41 6.44 3.88
CA ARG A 115 11.09 5.88 5.20
C ARG A 115 12.07 4.77 5.63
N HIS A 116 13.05 4.45 4.80
CA HIS A 116 14.05 3.40 5.02
C HIS A 116 15.44 4.02 5.15
N PRO A 117 15.91 4.32 6.38
CA PRO A 117 17.24 4.91 6.61
C PRO A 117 18.39 4.04 6.08
N GLU A 118 18.17 2.74 5.95
CA GLU A 118 19.11 1.77 5.38
C GLU A 118 19.30 1.90 3.86
N TRP A 119 18.47 2.68 3.16
CA TRP A 119 18.58 2.91 1.73
C TRP A 119 19.46 4.15 1.43
N PRO A 120 20.69 3.97 0.90
CA PRO A 120 21.60 5.07 0.57
C PRO A 120 21.51 5.53 -0.89
N GLY A 121 20.64 4.90 -1.69
CA GLY A 121 20.61 5.08 -3.14
C GLY A 121 19.80 6.30 -3.59
N PRO A 122 19.70 6.52 -4.91
CA PRO A 122 18.93 7.63 -5.45
C PRO A 122 17.43 7.48 -5.11
N TYR A 123 16.76 8.61 -4.92
CA TYR A 123 15.32 8.67 -4.66
C TYR A 123 14.55 9.03 -5.94
N LEU A 124 13.28 8.64 -5.98
CA LEU A 124 12.35 9.02 -7.05
C LEU A 124 11.16 9.77 -6.44
N GLY A 125 10.83 10.92 -7.04
CA GLY A 125 9.78 11.81 -6.57
C GLY A 125 10.18 12.72 -5.39
N PRO A 126 9.29 13.64 -5.01
CA PRO A 126 9.58 14.67 -4.02
C PRO A 126 9.84 14.08 -2.64
N LYS A 127 10.84 14.62 -1.93
CA LYS A 127 11.11 14.29 -0.53
C LYS A 127 9.88 14.63 0.33
N PRO A 128 9.31 13.67 1.08
CA PRO A 128 8.25 13.97 2.04
C PRO A 128 8.71 15.05 3.01
N SER A 129 7.89 16.09 3.23
CA SER A 129 8.18 17.09 4.25
C SER A 129 8.19 16.42 5.61
N GLU A 130 9.30 16.53 6.35
CA GLU A 130 9.30 16.19 7.77
C GLU A 130 8.24 17.05 8.47
N GLU A 131 7.38 16.44 9.27
CA GLU A 131 6.45 17.20 10.12
C GLU A 131 7.27 18.13 11.00
N CYS A 132 7.21 19.44 10.73
CA CYS A 132 7.68 20.43 11.68
C CYS A 132 6.70 20.43 12.85
N LYS A 133 6.87 19.49 13.78
CA LYS A 133 6.25 19.55 15.11
C LYS A 133 6.75 20.84 15.76
N ARG A 134 5.96 21.90 15.63
CA ARG A 134 6.19 23.13 16.38
C ARG A 134 5.83 22.80 17.83
N GLU A 135 6.84 22.47 18.63
CA GLU A 135 6.69 22.51 20.07
C GLU A 135 6.53 23.98 20.45
N PHE A 136 5.28 24.42 20.57
CA PHE A 136 5.00 25.70 21.19
C PHE A 136 5.39 25.57 22.65
N THR A 137 6.34 26.38 23.09
CA THR A 137 6.66 26.51 24.50
C THR A 137 5.38 26.89 25.27
N GLU A 138 5.26 26.43 26.52
CA GLU A 138 4.13 26.77 27.39
C GLU A 138 3.96 28.31 27.52
N GLU A 139 5.06 29.07 27.48
CA GLU A 139 5.02 30.52 27.43
C GLU A 139 4.39 31.07 26.13
N GLN A 140 4.61 30.46 24.97
CA GLN A 140 3.99 30.87 23.70
C GLN A 140 2.49 30.56 23.66
N LEU A 141 2.05 29.43 24.22
CA LEU A 141 0.63 29.09 24.36
C LEU A 141 -0.07 30.09 25.30
N ARG A 142 0.57 30.43 26.42
CA ARG A 142 0.06 31.40 27.40
C ARG A 142 0.06 32.85 26.88
N ALA A 143 1.04 33.23 26.08
CA ALA A 143 1.05 34.53 25.39
C ALA A 143 -0.07 34.65 24.33
N GLY A 144 -0.50 33.52 23.76
CA GLY A 144 -1.68 33.45 22.89
C GLY A 144 -3.00 33.69 23.62
N GLU A 145 -3.12 33.21 24.87
CA GLU A 145 -4.31 33.44 25.72
C GLU A 145 -4.48 34.91 26.12
N THR A 146 -3.40 35.70 26.18
CA THR A 146 -3.45 37.11 26.58
C THR A 146 -3.84 38.05 25.44
N ILE A 147 -3.77 37.60 24.18
CA ILE A 147 -4.19 38.36 23.00
C ILE A 147 -5.67 38.07 22.73
N ILE A 148 -6.52 38.53 23.65
CA ILE A 148 -7.95 38.71 23.38
C ILE A 148 -8.06 40.01 22.58
N GLY A 149 -8.46 39.89 21.31
CA GLY A 149 -8.75 41.05 20.46
C GLY A 149 -9.63 42.04 21.21
N LEU A 150 -9.23 43.31 21.18
CA LEU A 150 -9.81 44.48 21.85
C LEU A 150 -11.24 44.79 21.35
N GLN A 151 -12.13 43.80 21.44
CA GLN A 151 -13.50 43.84 20.94
C GLN A 151 -14.45 42.91 21.71
N ALA A 152 -14.18 42.66 22.99
CA ALA A 152 -15.22 42.18 23.90
C ALA A 152 -16.08 43.39 24.34
N GLY A 153 -17.09 43.69 23.51
CA GLY A 153 -18.02 44.81 23.68
C GLY A 153 -18.71 44.80 25.05
N GLN A 154 -18.73 45.96 25.69
CA GLN A 154 -19.37 46.22 26.97
C GLN A 154 -20.90 46.32 26.78
N ASN A 155 -21.66 45.35 27.29
CA ASN A 155 -23.12 45.30 27.20
C ASN A 155 -23.81 46.20 28.24
N LYS A 156 -23.55 47.51 28.22
CA LYS A 156 -24.26 48.51 29.04
C LYS A 156 -24.43 49.81 28.27
N GLY A 157 -25.47 49.89 27.42
CA GLY A 157 -25.93 51.20 26.93
C GLY A 157 -26.57 51.32 25.54
N ALA A 158 -26.86 50.25 24.80
CA ALA A 158 -27.51 50.38 23.49
C ALA A 158 -29.00 50.00 23.52
N THR A 159 -29.86 50.91 23.99
CA THR A 159 -31.27 50.90 23.61
C THR A 159 -31.37 51.58 22.25
N GLN A 160 -31.41 50.80 21.17
CA GLN A 160 -31.74 51.34 19.85
C GLN A 160 -32.83 50.50 19.21
N ALA A 161 -34.03 51.05 19.29
CA ALA A 161 -35.15 50.62 18.49
C ALA A 161 -34.80 50.73 17.00
N GLY A 162 -35.14 49.68 16.24
CA GLY A 162 -35.43 49.76 14.82
C GLY A 162 -34.25 49.97 13.87
N GLN A 163 -33.62 48.87 13.45
CA GLN A 163 -33.13 48.73 12.08
C GLN A 163 -33.43 47.33 11.56
N ASN A 164 -34.49 47.22 10.76
CA ASN A 164 -34.73 46.09 9.87
C ASN A 164 -34.03 46.40 8.54
N LEU A 165 -32.92 45.72 8.27
CA LEU A 165 -32.28 45.71 6.97
C LEU A 165 -31.71 44.32 6.67
N GLY A 166 -32.31 43.65 5.69
CA GLY A 166 -31.62 42.62 4.90
C GLY A 166 -32.21 41.23 5.02
N ALA A 167 -33.04 40.87 4.03
CA ALA A 167 -33.69 39.58 3.87
C ALA A 167 -32.75 38.37 4.07
N GLY A 168 -33.19 37.41 4.89
CA GLY A 168 -32.55 36.13 5.06
C GLY A 168 -32.53 35.34 3.76
N ARG A 169 -31.34 35.10 3.21
CA ARG A 169 -31.17 34.05 2.19
C ARG A 169 -31.14 32.70 2.90
N LYS A 170 -32.23 31.94 2.73
CA LYS A 170 -32.29 30.50 2.99
C LYS A 170 -31.13 29.82 2.26
N ILE A 171 -30.21 29.24 3.01
CA ILE A 171 -29.41 28.10 2.55
C ILE A 171 -30.02 26.88 3.22
N LEU A 172 -30.80 26.13 2.45
CA LEU A 172 -31.25 24.78 2.82
C LEU A 172 -30.09 23.83 2.53
N LEU A 173 -29.35 23.45 3.57
CA LEU A 173 -28.53 22.24 3.57
C LEU A 173 -29.08 21.32 4.64
N GLY A 174 -30.18 20.64 4.29
CA GLY A 174 -30.76 19.56 5.07
C GLY A 174 -29.94 18.28 4.88
N ASN A 175 -29.43 17.76 6.00
CA ASN A 175 -29.34 16.36 6.37
C ASN A 175 -29.25 15.31 5.25
N LEU A 176 -28.02 14.92 4.87
CA LEU A 176 -27.79 13.58 4.30
C LEU A 176 -26.40 13.02 4.60
N LEU A 177 -25.88 13.14 5.83
CA LEU A 177 -24.58 12.51 6.18
C LEU A 177 -24.52 11.81 7.54
N LEU A 178 -25.60 11.80 8.32
CA LEU A 178 -25.58 11.19 9.67
C LEU A 178 -26.38 9.88 9.81
N SER A 179 -26.96 9.32 8.74
CA SER A 179 -27.72 8.06 8.82
C SER A 179 -26.97 6.82 8.31
N VAL A 180 -25.88 6.95 7.55
CA VAL A 180 -25.25 5.78 6.88
C VAL A 180 -24.16 5.14 7.74
N THR A 181 -23.62 5.86 8.72
CA THR A 181 -22.54 5.35 9.58
C THR A 181 -23.03 4.41 10.69
N PHE A 182 -24.32 4.40 11.02
CA PHE A 182 -24.85 3.58 12.12
C PHE A 182 -25.37 2.19 11.69
N GLN A 183 -25.48 1.89 10.39
CA GLN A 183 -25.99 0.60 9.91
C GLN A 183 -24.91 -0.42 9.51
N ILE A 184 -23.66 0.01 9.22
CA ILE A 184 -22.64 -0.86 8.61
C ILE A 184 -21.66 -1.47 9.64
N ILE A 185 -21.50 -0.84 10.81
CA ILE A 185 -20.63 -1.32 11.90
C ILE A 185 -20.99 -2.75 12.37
N PRO A 186 -22.28 -3.14 12.57
CA PRO A 186 -22.58 -4.52 12.98
C PRO A 186 -22.27 -5.58 11.91
N LEU A 187 -22.31 -5.23 10.60
CA LEU A 187 -22.04 -6.19 9.52
C LEU A 187 -20.55 -6.54 9.41
N ILE A 188 -19.67 -5.57 9.71
CA ILE A 188 -18.22 -5.79 9.69
C ILE A 188 -17.77 -6.63 10.91
N LEU A 189 -18.46 -6.51 12.05
CA LEU A 189 -18.12 -7.27 13.25
C LEU A 189 -18.55 -8.75 13.17
N GLU A 190 -19.64 -9.06 12.48
CA GLU A 190 -20.08 -10.45 12.24
C GLU A 190 -19.14 -11.18 11.27
N HIS A 191 -18.64 -10.48 10.23
CA HIS A 191 -17.72 -11.07 9.25
C HIS A 191 -16.34 -11.39 9.85
N GLN A 192 -15.88 -10.61 10.85
CA GLN A 192 -14.64 -10.90 11.57
C GLN A 192 -14.78 -12.11 12.52
N LYS A 193 -15.96 -12.35 13.11
CA LYS A 193 -16.22 -13.55 13.91
C LYS A 193 -16.23 -14.83 13.06
N LEU A 194 -16.80 -14.79 11.86
CA LEU A 194 -16.81 -15.96 10.95
C LEU A 194 -15.42 -16.32 10.43
N LEU A 195 -14.56 -15.33 10.17
CA LEU A 195 -13.16 -15.56 9.79
C LEU A 195 -12.31 -16.13 10.94
N ALA A 196 -12.59 -15.75 12.19
CA ALA A 196 -11.93 -16.32 13.37
C ALA A 196 -12.36 -17.78 13.64
N LEU A 197 -13.63 -18.11 13.42
CA LEU A 197 -14.13 -19.49 13.57
C LEU A 197 -13.56 -20.43 12.48
N GLY A 198 -13.47 -19.94 11.23
CA GLY A 198 -12.91 -20.71 10.12
C GLY A 198 -11.44 -21.10 10.30
N ARG A 199 -10.62 -20.21 10.89
CA ARG A 199 -9.22 -20.54 11.22
C ARG A 199 -9.11 -21.61 12.30
N LYS A 200 -10.02 -21.59 13.29
CA LYS A 200 -10.01 -22.56 14.39
C LYS A 200 -10.37 -23.97 13.89
N LEU A 201 -11.38 -24.08 13.02
CA LEU A 201 -11.78 -25.35 12.39
C LEU A 201 -10.70 -25.93 11.46
N ASN A 202 -9.97 -25.09 10.73
CA ASN A 202 -8.90 -25.56 9.83
C ASN A 202 -7.67 -26.07 10.61
N ILE A 203 -7.36 -25.45 11.76
CA ILE A 203 -6.28 -25.88 12.65
C ILE A 203 -6.62 -27.23 13.29
N ASP A 204 -7.85 -27.41 13.79
CA ASP A 204 -8.27 -28.67 14.41
C ASP A 204 -8.31 -29.83 13.40
N ALA A 205 -8.72 -29.58 12.14
CA ALA A 205 -8.67 -30.57 11.08
C ALA A 205 -7.24 -30.99 10.72
N THR A 206 -6.31 -30.02 10.64
CA THR A 206 -4.89 -30.28 10.34
C THR A 206 -4.21 -31.10 11.45
N VAL A 207 -4.50 -30.78 12.72
CA VAL A 207 -3.96 -31.51 13.87
C VAL A 207 -4.53 -32.94 13.96
N SER A 208 -5.79 -33.15 13.58
CA SER A 208 -6.41 -34.48 13.57
C SER A 208 -5.84 -35.40 12.47
N VAL A 209 -5.61 -34.86 11.27
CA VAL A 209 -4.96 -35.61 10.17
C VAL A 209 -3.51 -35.97 10.51
N ALA A 210 -2.78 -35.07 11.17
CA ALA A 210 -1.41 -35.36 11.61
C ALA A 210 -1.34 -36.51 12.64
N ARG A 211 -2.33 -36.63 13.54
CA ARG A 211 -2.40 -37.75 14.51
C ARG A 211 -2.72 -39.09 13.85
N LEU A 212 -3.51 -39.12 12.77
CA LEU A 212 -3.83 -40.35 12.03
C LEU A 212 -2.62 -40.89 11.26
N HIS A 213 -1.81 -40.03 10.64
CA HIS A 213 -0.58 -40.47 9.95
C HIS A 213 0.47 -41.03 10.91
N SER A 214 0.58 -40.47 12.12
CA SER A 214 1.52 -41.01 13.12
C SER A 214 1.09 -42.36 13.69
N ALA A 215 -0.23 -42.68 13.67
CA ALA A 215 -0.76 -43.96 14.12
C ALA A 215 -0.72 -45.07 13.03
N GLY A 216 -0.66 -44.70 11.75
CA GLY A 216 -0.49 -45.67 10.65
C GLY A 216 0.91 -46.26 10.58
N ASN A 217 1.93 -45.45 10.85
CA ASN A 217 3.34 -45.84 10.70
C ASN A 217 3.87 -46.78 11.81
N ILE A 218 3.14 -46.89 12.93
CA ILE A 218 3.48 -47.82 14.02
C ILE A 218 2.97 -49.25 13.76
N ASN A 219 1.92 -49.43 12.95
CA ASN A 219 1.37 -50.76 12.63
C ASN A 219 2.16 -51.48 11.54
N GLU A 220 2.77 -50.76 10.59
CA GLU A 220 3.59 -51.36 9.53
C GLU A 220 4.91 -51.92 10.08
N HIS A 221 5.49 -51.24 11.07
CA HIS A 221 6.76 -51.67 11.69
C HIS A 221 6.62 -52.85 12.65
N GLN A 222 5.41 -53.13 13.14
CA GLN A 222 5.10 -54.32 13.96
C GLN A 222 4.80 -55.55 13.09
N ASN A 223 4.21 -55.38 11.90
CA ASN A 223 3.89 -56.50 11.01
C ASN A 223 5.14 -57.04 10.27
N SER A 224 6.13 -56.19 10.01
CA SER A 224 7.42 -56.59 9.41
C SER A 224 8.26 -57.48 10.35
N LYS A 225 8.10 -57.39 11.68
CA LYS A 225 8.87 -58.19 12.65
C LYS A 225 8.27 -59.57 12.97
N LEU A 226 7.06 -59.86 12.47
CA LEU A 226 6.40 -61.17 12.66
C LEU A 226 6.63 -62.14 11.49
N VAL A 227 7.11 -61.67 10.33
CA VAL A 227 7.36 -62.52 9.15
C VAL A 227 8.79 -63.08 9.11
N GLU A 228 9.72 -62.56 9.91
CA GLU A 228 11.12 -63.05 9.97
C GLU A 228 11.36 -64.11 11.08
N SER A 229 10.31 -64.62 11.72
CA SER A 229 10.43 -65.63 12.80
C SER A 229 9.49 -66.84 12.64
N SER A 230 9.17 -67.26 11.41
CA SER A 230 8.48 -68.54 11.17
C SER A 230 8.97 -69.21 9.89
#